data_AF-A0A0P0G641-F1
#
_entry.id   AF-A0A0P0G641-F1
#
_cell.length_a   1.000
_cell.length_b   1.000
_cell.length_c   1.000
_cell.angle_alpha   90.00
_cell.angle_beta   90.00
_cell.angle_gamma   90.00
#
_symmetry.space_group_name_H-M   'P 1'
#
loop_
_entity.id
_entity.type
_entity.pdbx_description
1 polymer ?
#
loop_
_entity_poly.entity_id
_entity_poly.type
_entity_poly.pdbx_seq_one_letter_code
_entity_poly.pdbx_strand_id
1 'polypeptide(L)'
;MLVIHPKDRTTAMLSTLYEGLDTQVINGFCSTKEISRLLNHLSAHEPIMLLGHGSDKGLFFRNDDTVDGFDKIIVGHSHAYHLRKHKGNIVAVWCNADLFARDEGLHGLFTGMIITEMSEALLYNVETTQEELSSENAKLFRRLRALLDENIPMKEIPKRMQALDDERTPLTIFNYNNFILL
;
A
#
# COMPACT_ATOMS: atom_id res chain seq x y z
N MET A 1 -11.51 -6.49 9.24
CA MET A 1 -10.55 -5.59 8.56
C MET A 1 -11.12 -5.29 7.19
N LEU A 2 -11.08 -4.02 6.78
CA LEU A 2 -11.41 -3.60 5.42
C LEU A 2 -10.14 -3.54 4.59
N VAL A 3 -10.19 -4.09 3.38
CA VAL A 3 -9.14 -3.97 2.37
C VAL A 3 -9.73 -3.28 1.15
N ILE A 4 -9.12 -2.19 0.69
CA ILE A 4 -9.40 -1.58 -0.61
C ILE A 4 -8.19 -1.86 -1.49
N HIS A 5 -8.35 -2.80 -2.41
CA HIS A 5 -7.31 -3.21 -3.35
C HIS A 5 -7.94 -3.35 -4.74
N PRO A 6 -8.00 -2.26 -5.52
CA PRO A 6 -8.45 -2.27 -6.91
C PRO A 6 -7.81 -3.40 -7.70
N LYS A 7 -8.62 -4.14 -8.45
CA LYS A 7 -8.13 -5.26 -9.25
C LYS A 7 -7.16 -4.76 -10.31
N ASP A 8 -5.93 -5.23 -10.22
CA ASP A 8 -4.85 -4.85 -11.11
C ASP A 8 -3.80 -5.96 -11.15
N ARG A 9 -3.45 -6.45 -12.35
CA ARG A 9 -2.44 -7.52 -12.49
C ARG A 9 -1.06 -7.12 -11.98
N THR A 10 -0.65 -5.85 -12.08
CA THR A 10 0.73 -5.46 -11.76
C THR A 10 0.94 -5.26 -10.26
N THR A 11 -0.14 -5.13 -9.47
CA THR A 11 -0.10 -5.11 -8.00
C THR A 11 -0.66 -6.37 -7.36
N ALA A 12 -0.93 -7.42 -8.13
CA ALA A 12 -1.56 -8.65 -7.65
C ALA A 12 -0.81 -9.29 -6.48
N MET A 13 0.53 -9.14 -6.40
CA MET A 13 1.34 -9.66 -5.30
C MET A 13 0.99 -9.06 -3.93
N LEU A 14 0.40 -7.87 -3.87
CA LEU A 14 -0.05 -7.23 -2.63
C LEU A 14 -1.19 -8.03 -1.94
N SER A 15 -1.87 -8.92 -2.67
CA SER A 15 -2.87 -9.81 -2.09
C SER A 15 -2.34 -10.69 -0.96
N THR A 16 -1.04 -11.00 -0.98
CA THR A 16 -0.32 -11.70 0.10
C THR A 16 -0.55 -11.06 1.48
N LEU A 17 -0.77 -9.74 1.54
CA LEU A 17 -0.96 -9.01 2.79
C LEU A 17 -2.29 -9.34 3.50
N TYR A 18 -3.27 -9.89 2.79
CA TYR A 18 -4.57 -10.22 3.36
C TYR A 18 -5.09 -11.63 3.00
N GLU A 19 -4.37 -12.39 2.17
CA GLU A 19 -4.77 -13.75 1.80
C GLU A 19 -4.90 -14.64 3.06
N GLY A 20 -5.97 -15.43 3.10
CA GLY A 20 -6.30 -16.30 4.24
C GLY A 20 -6.89 -15.59 5.47
N LEU A 21 -7.04 -14.26 5.45
CA LEU A 21 -7.70 -13.51 6.52
C LEU A 21 -9.19 -13.33 6.23
N ASP A 22 -10.02 -13.35 7.29
CA ASP A 22 -11.43 -12.97 7.21
C ASP A 22 -11.54 -11.44 7.05
N THR A 23 -11.62 -10.99 5.79
CA THR A 23 -11.52 -9.58 5.41
C THR A 23 -12.60 -9.20 4.41
N GLN A 24 -13.10 -7.96 4.54
CA GLN A 24 -13.95 -7.37 3.51
C GLN A 24 -13.04 -6.73 2.45
N VAL A 25 -12.98 -7.31 1.25
CA VAL A 25 -12.15 -6.81 0.15
C VAL A 25 -13.00 -6.06 -0.88
N ILE A 26 -12.63 -4.81 -1.14
CA ILE A 26 -13.18 -3.96 -2.21
C ILE A 26 -12.15 -3.91 -3.35
N ASN A 27 -12.44 -4.62 -4.44
CA ASN A 27 -11.55 -4.72 -5.60
C ASN A 27 -12.17 -4.18 -6.90
N GLY A 28 -13.46 -3.87 -6.90
CA GLY A 28 -14.18 -3.33 -8.04
C GLY A 28 -14.43 -1.83 -7.91
N PHE A 29 -15.12 -1.29 -8.92
CA PHE A 29 -15.54 0.10 -8.92
C PHE A 29 -16.41 0.40 -7.69
N CYS A 30 -16.11 1.53 -7.04
CA CYS A 30 -16.96 2.16 -6.05
C CYS A 30 -17.00 3.66 -6.29
N SER A 31 -18.17 4.25 -6.13
CA SER A 31 -18.33 5.70 -6.07
C SER A 31 -17.70 6.26 -4.79
N THR A 32 -17.36 7.54 -4.81
CA THR A 32 -16.86 8.28 -3.63
C THR A 32 -17.80 8.13 -2.43
N LYS A 33 -19.12 8.16 -2.67
CA LYS A 33 -20.13 8.02 -1.61
C LYS A 33 -20.13 6.63 -0.98
N GLU A 34 -19.93 5.58 -1.78
CA GLU A 34 -19.86 4.21 -1.28
C GLU A 34 -18.64 3.99 -0.41
N ILE A 35 -17.46 4.48 -0.85
CA ILE A 35 -16.23 4.42 -0.05
C ILE A 35 -16.40 5.21 1.26
N SER A 36 -16.90 6.45 1.21
CA SER A 36 -17.18 7.24 2.42
C SER A 36 -18.14 6.53 3.37
N ARG A 37 -19.19 5.89 2.84
CA ARG A 37 -20.15 5.13 3.65
C ARG A 37 -19.48 3.94 4.32
N LEU A 38 -18.68 3.16 3.60
CA LEU A 38 -17.92 2.04 4.15
C LEU A 38 -17.03 2.51 5.30
N LEU A 39 -16.15 3.49 5.03
CA LEU A 39 -15.22 4.02 6.01
C LEU A 39 -15.90 4.63 7.24
N ASN A 40 -17.10 5.17 7.09
CA ASN A 40 -17.87 5.77 8.20
C ASN A 40 -18.55 4.73 9.10
N HIS A 41 -18.87 3.54 8.58
CA HIS A 41 -19.51 2.47 9.36
C HIS A 41 -18.50 1.54 10.03
N LEU A 42 -17.25 1.57 9.60
CA LEU A 42 -16.18 0.84 10.28
C LEU A 42 -15.92 1.39 11.68
N SER A 43 -15.66 0.48 12.61
CA SER A 43 -15.17 0.83 13.94
C SER A 43 -13.81 1.52 13.82
N ALA A 44 -13.55 2.52 14.67
CA ALA A 44 -12.25 3.19 14.74
C ALA A 44 -11.08 2.26 15.10
N HIS A 45 -11.38 1.06 15.61
CA HIS A 45 -10.40 0.03 15.94
C HIS A 45 -10.27 -1.05 14.86
N GLU A 46 -11.04 -0.98 13.79
CA GLU A 46 -10.94 -1.93 12.70
C GLU A 46 -9.80 -1.54 11.76
N PRO A 47 -8.86 -2.45 11.46
CA PRO A 47 -7.76 -2.14 10.55
C PRO A 47 -8.28 -1.85 9.14
N ILE A 48 -7.62 -0.90 8.47
CA ILE A 48 -7.85 -0.58 7.07
C ILE A 48 -6.55 -0.82 6.30
N MET A 49 -6.66 -1.57 5.22
CA MET A 49 -5.57 -1.78 4.29
C MET A 49 -5.92 -1.17 2.92
N LEU A 50 -5.03 -0.35 2.37
CA LEU A 50 -5.22 0.36 1.12
C LEU A 50 -4.05 0.01 0.19
N LEU A 51 -4.31 -0.69 -0.92
CA LEU A 51 -3.28 -1.35 -1.71
C LEU A 51 -3.46 -1.08 -3.20
N GLY A 52 -2.36 -0.88 -3.93
CA GLY A 52 -2.37 -0.85 -5.39
C GLY A 52 -1.46 0.23 -5.95
N HIS A 53 -1.91 0.86 -7.03
CA HIS A 53 -1.27 2.04 -7.63
C HIS A 53 -1.81 3.33 -7.04
N GLY A 54 -1.00 4.38 -7.04
CA GLY A 54 -1.45 5.69 -6.59
C GLY A 54 -0.40 6.77 -6.75
N SER A 55 -0.69 7.91 -6.14
CA SER A 55 0.27 9.01 -5.98
C SER A 55 0.07 9.71 -4.63
N ASP A 56 0.71 10.85 -4.47
CA ASP A 56 0.43 11.86 -3.44
C ASP A 56 -1.05 12.31 -3.39
N LYS A 57 -1.85 12.05 -4.43
CA LYS A 57 -3.30 12.37 -4.47
C LYS A 57 -4.21 11.23 -4.01
N GLY A 58 -3.64 10.04 -3.81
CA GLY A 58 -4.34 8.87 -3.29
C GLY A 58 -4.28 7.64 -4.19
N LEU A 59 -5.10 6.64 -3.86
CA LEU A 59 -5.14 5.32 -4.49
C LEU A 59 -5.94 5.37 -5.79
N PHE A 60 -5.37 4.85 -6.87
CA PHE A 60 -5.97 4.80 -8.20
C PHE A 60 -6.82 3.57 -8.42
N PHE A 61 -7.69 3.65 -9.42
CA PHE A 61 -8.52 2.56 -9.91
C PHE A 61 -8.61 2.62 -11.43
N ARG A 62 -8.63 1.45 -12.05
CA ARG A 62 -8.97 1.25 -13.47
C ARG A 62 -9.93 0.08 -13.62
N ASN A 63 -10.82 0.15 -14.60
CA ASN A 63 -11.77 -0.90 -14.94
C ASN A 63 -11.11 -2.01 -15.76
N ASP A 64 -10.18 -1.63 -16.64
CA ASP A 64 -9.48 -2.53 -17.54
C ASP A 64 -7.97 -2.38 -17.34
N ASP A 65 -7.35 -3.40 -16.76
CA ASP A 65 -5.91 -3.45 -16.50
C ASP A 65 -5.09 -3.89 -17.74
N THR A 66 -5.74 -4.10 -18.89
CA THR A 66 -5.07 -4.26 -20.20
C THR A 66 -4.74 -2.92 -20.85
N VAL A 67 -5.35 -1.83 -20.38
CA VAL A 67 -5.21 -0.48 -20.94
C VAL A 67 -4.36 0.37 -20.01
N ASP A 68 -3.48 1.17 -20.62
CA ASP A 68 -2.65 2.13 -19.89
C ASP A 68 -3.49 3.25 -19.30
N GLY A 69 -3.12 3.69 -18.09
CA GLY A 69 -3.77 4.78 -17.37
C GLY A 69 -4.79 4.32 -16.32
N PHE A 70 -5.30 5.30 -15.57
CA PHE A 70 -6.25 5.08 -14.48
C PHE A 70 -7.52 5.89 -14.71
N ASP A 71 -8.66 5.27 -14.42
CA ASP A 71 -9.97 5.89 -14.61
C ASP A 71 -10.30 6.92 -13.52
N LYS A 72 -9.79 6.70 -12.30
CA LYS A 72 -10.04 7.59 -11.16
C LYS A 72 -9.09 7.35 -9.99
N ILE A 73 -9.15 8.29 -9.04
CA ILE A 73 -8.73 8.07 -7.65
C ILE A 73 -9.92 7.45 -6.89
N ILE A 74 -9.79 6.21 -6.43
CA ILE A 74 -10.83 5.52 -5.65
C ILE A 74 -10.79 5.92 -4.17
N VAL A 75 -9.60 6.19 -3.63
CA VAL A 75 -9.41 6.75 -2.28
C VAL A 75 -8.48 7.96 -2.38
N GLY A 76 -9.03 9.17 -2.27
CA GLY A 76 -8.25 10.42 -2.15
C GLY A 76 -8.81 11.38 -1.10
N HIS A 77 -8.53 12.68 -1.27
CA HIS A 77 -8.88 13.79 -0.36
C HIS A 77 -10.30 13.72 0.22
N SER A 78 -11.31 13.42 -0.61
CA SER A 78 -12.72 13.33 -0.19
C SER A 78 -13.00 12.32 0.93
N HIS A 79 -12.08 11.38 1.17
CA HIS A 79 -12.23 10.34 2.19
C HIS A 79 -11.37 10.61 3.43
N ALA A 80 -10.48 11.60 3.41
CA ALA A 80 -9.53 11.88 4.47
C ALA A 80 -10.21 12.11 5.83
N TYR A 81 -11.35 12.82 5.83
CA TYR A 81 -12.17 12.99 7.04
C TYR A 81 -12.59 11.67 7.69
N HIS A 82 -12.96 10.66 6.89
CA HIS A 82 -13.35 9.36 7.40
C HIS A 82 -12.13 8.54 7.83
N LEU A 83 -11.04 8.59 7.07
CA LEU A 83 -9.79 7.89 7.40
C LEU A 83 -9.18 8.37 8.73
N ARG A 84 -9.19 9.68 9.03
CA ARG A 84 -8.70 10.21 10.31
C ARG A 84 -9.41 9.64 11.54
N LYS A 85 -10.65 9.16 11.42
CA LYS A 85 -11.40 8.55 12.54
C LYS A 85 -10.78 7.23 13.01
N HIS A 86 -9.95 6.59 12.19
CA HIS A 86 -9.34 5.28 12.45
C HIS A 86 -8.01 5.35 13.23
N LYS A 87 -7.63 6.53 13.73
CA LYS A 87 -6.57 6.74 14.74
C LYS A 87 -5.25 6.01 14.47
N GLY A 88 -4.83 5.92 13.22
CA GLY A 88 -3.56 5.28 12.87
C GLY A 88 -3.65 3.81 12.50
N ASN A 89 -4.83 3.20 12.54
CA ASN A 89 -5.03 1.79 12.20
C ASN A 89 -5.13 1.57 10.68
N ILE A 90 -4.20 2.17 9.94
CA ILE A 90 -4.17 2.20 8.48
C ILE A 90 -2.82 1.67 8.01
N VAL A 91 -2.85 0.71 7.08
CA VAL A 91 -1.70 0.26 6.29
C VAL A 91 -1.96 0.62 4.84
N ALA A 92 -1.10 1.42 4.23
CA ALA A 92 -1.25 1.90 2.87
C ALA A 92 0.01 1.61 2.06
N VAL A 93 -0.17 0.86 0.97
CA VAL A 93 0.92 0.41 0.10
C VAL A 93 0.60 0.79 -1.34
N TRP A 94 1.20 1.89 -1.78
CA TRP A 94 1.35 2.34 -3.16
C TRP A 94 2.47 3.39 -3.23
N CYS A 95 2.91 3.74 -4.43
CA CYS A 95 3.97 4.74 -4.61
C CYS A 95 3.57 6.11 -4.06
N ASN A 96 4.33 6.61 -3.09
CA ASN A 96 4.12 7.90 -2.40
C ASN A 96 2.83 8.00 -1.56
N ALA A 97 2.40 6.88 -0.96
CA ALA A 97 1.30 6.86 -0.01
C ALA A 97 1.56 7.73 1.24
N ASP A 98 2.82 7.85 1.66
CA ASP A 98 3.21 8.70 2.78
C ASP A 98 2.98 10.19 2.50
N LEU A 99 3.21 10.66 1.26
CA LEU A 99 2.94 12.03 0.86
C LEU A 99 1.45 12.36 0.95
N PHE A 100 0.59 11.46 0.43
CA PHE A 100 -0.87 11.57 0.60
C PHE A 100 -1.25 11.65 2.07
N ALA A 101 -0.67 10.78 2.91
CA ALA A 101 -0.97 10.76 4.34
C ALA A 101 -0.53 12.04 5.06
N ARG A 102 0.63 12.59 4.72
CA ARG A 102 1.11 13.87 5.27
C ARG A 102 0.19 15.03 4.88
N ASP A 103 -0.18 15.12 3.61
CA ASP A 103 -1.06 16.18 3.10
C ASP A 103 -2.45 16.13 3.73
N GLU A 104 -2.95 14.92 4.01
CA GLU A 104 -4.29 14.69 4.55
C GLU A 104 -4.33 14.54 6.10
N GLY A 105 -3.18 14.62 6.78
CA GLY A 105 -3.08 14.44 8.22
C GLY A 105 -3.52 13.06 8.70
N LEU A 106 -3.13 12.02 7.96
CA LEU A 106 -3.36 10.61 8.30
C LEU A 106 -2.17 10.04 9.09
N HIS A 107 -2.50 9.17 10.03
CA HIS A 107 -1.54 8.40 10.80
C HIS A 107 -1.62 6.92 10.42
N GLY A 108 -0.55 6.17 10.66
CA GLY A 108 -0.46 4.74 10.30
C GLY A 108 0.85 4.38 9.61
N LEU A 109 0.86 3.21 8.96
CA LEU A 109 1.99 2.71 8.18
C LEU A 109 1.74 2.96 6.70
N PHE A 110 2.61 3.76 6.07
CA PHE A 110 2.51 4.12 4.67
C PHE A 110 3.81 3.77 3.96
N THR A 111 3.74 3.47 2.67
CA THR A 111 4.94 3.41 1.85
C THR A 111 5.28 4.77 1.26
N GLY A 112 6.57 5.09 1.19
CA GLY A 112 7.11 6.10 0.30
C GLY A 112 7.07 5.63 -1.15
N MET A 113 8.08 6.00 -1.93
CA MET A 113 8.28 5.37 -3.23
C MET A 113 8.69 3.90 -3.02
N ILE A 114 8.02 2.98 -3.71
CA ILE A 114 8.41 1.56 -3.77
C ILE A 114 8.51 1.20 -5.23
N ILE A 115 9.64 0.63 -5.64
CA ILE A 115 9.88 0.23 -7.02
C ILE A 115 9.31 -1.16 -7.24
N THR A 116 8.25 -1.23 -8.06
CA THR A 116 7.53 -2.45 -8.44
C THR A 116 7.52 -2.68 -9.95
N GLU A 117 7.96 -1.70 -10.74
CA GLU A 117 8.05 -1.79 -12.19
C GLU A 117 9.42 -1.31 -12.71
N MET A 118 9.87 -1.84 -13.85
CA MET A 118 11.17 -1.47 -14.44
C MET A 118 11.23 -0.01 -14.89
N SER A 119 10.09 0.58 -15.26
CA SER A 119 9.95 2.00 -15.56
C SER A 119 10.28 2.88 -14.35
N GLU A 120 9.85 2.47 -13.15
CA GLU A 120 10.14 3.14 -11.89
C GLU A 120 11.61 2.99 -11.53
N ALA A 121 12.18 1.79 -11.70
CA ALA A 121 13.61 1.54 -11.47
C ALA A 121 14.48 2.48 -12.33
N LEU A 122 14.14 2.62 -13.61
CA LEU A 122 14.83 3.56 -14.51
C LEU A 122 14.65 5.01 -14.08
N LEU A 123 13.43 5.43 -13.72
CA LEU A 123 13.13 6.79 -13.31
C LEU A 123 13.88 7.22 -12.04
N TYR A 124 14.01 6.31 -11.07
CA TYR A 124 14.69 6.54 -9.80
C TYR A 124 16.18 6.14 -9.83
N ASN A 125 16.69 5.75 -11.00
CA ASN A 125 18.08 5.33 -11.21
C ASN A 125 18.52 4.24 -10.23
N VAL A 126 17.67 3.22 -10.07
CA VAL A 126 17.90 2.05 -9.25
C VAL A 126 18.21 0.86 -10.15
N GLU A 127 19.43 0.35 -10.04
CA GLU A 127 19.88 -0.81 -10.81
C GLU A 127 19.21 -2.10 -10.29
N THR A 128 18.53 -2.81 -11.18
CA THR A 128 17.84 -4.08 -10.92
C THR A 128 17.55 -4.81 -12.23
N THR A 129 17.22 -6.09 -12.16
CA THR A 129 16.63 -6.85 -13.26
C THR A 129 15.13 -7.07 -13.04
N GLN A 130 14.41 -7.51 -14.08
CA GLN A 130 12.99 -7.87 -13.96
C GLN A 130 12.81 -9.10 -13.05
N GLU A 131 13.76 -10.05 -13.09
CA GLU A 131 13.77 -11.23 -12.24
C GLU A 131 13.90 -10.85 -10.76
N GLU A 132 14.90 -10.01 -10.42
CA GLU A 132 15.12 -9.51 -9.06
C GLU A 132 13.92 -8.70 -8.58
N LEU A 133 13.41 -7.80 -9.42
CA LEU A 133 12.24 -6.98 -9.09
C LEU A 133 11.03 -7.84 -8.73
N SER A 134 10.81 -8.92 -9.46
CA SER A 134 9.68 -9.83 -9.21
C SER A 134 9.90 -10.66 -7.94
N SER A 135 11.09 -11.23 -7.74
CA SER A 135 11.38 -12.05 -6.56
C SER A 135 11.42 -11.24 -5.27
N GLU A 136 12.08 -10.09 -5.28
CA GLU A 136 12.31 -9.29 -4.09
C GLU A 136 11.06 -8.54 -3.64
N ASN A 137 10.20 -8.08 -4.57
CA ASN A 137 8.92 -7.51 -4.15
C ASN A 137 7.98 -8.57 -3.56
N ALA A 138 7.96 -9.79 -4.09
CA ALA A 138 7.22 -10.88 -3.47
C ALA A 138 7.76 -11.21 -2.07
N LYS A 139 9.09 -11.22 -1.89
CA LYS A 139 9.76 -11.43 -0.59
C LYS A 139 9.45 -10.30 0.39
N LEU A 140 9.48 -9.05 -0.07
CA LEU A 140 9.19 -7.83 0.69
C LEU A 140 7.80 -7.89 1.33
N PHE A 141 6.76 -8.13 0.52
CA PHE A 141 5.38 -8.13 1.02
C PHE A 141 5.06 -9.36 1.89
N ARG A 142 5.71 -10.51 1.66
CA ARG A 142 5.64 -11.65 2.60
C ARG A 142 6.25 -11.32 3.96
N ARG A 143 7.37 -10.61 3.98
CA ARG A 143 8.01 -10.14 5.22
C ARG A 143 7.14 -9.13 5.96
N LEU A 144 6.56 -8.17 5.24
CA LEU A 144 5.58 -7.25 5.82
C LEU A 144 4.39 -8.00 6.41
N ARG A 145 3.86 -8.99 5.68
CA ARG A 145 2.76 -9.84 6.16
C ARG A 145 3.11 -10.54 7.48
N ALA A 146 4.29 -11.17 7.56
CA ALA A 146 4.73 -11.84 8.78
C ALA A 146 4.77 -10.90 9.99
N LEU A 147 5.29 -9.66 9.82
CA LEU A 147 5.32 -8.66 10.88
C LEU A 147 3.90 -8.23 11.33
N LEU A 148 2.95 -8.15 10.39
CA LEU A 148 1.56 -7.83 10.70
C LEU A 148 0.87 -8.98 11.48
N ASP A 149 1.12 -10.23 11.10
CA ASP A 149 0.55 -11.41 11.78
C ASP A 149 1.09 -11.57 13.21
N GLU A 150 2.34 -11.22 13.46
CA GLU A 150 2.98 -11.25 14.79
C GLU A 150 2.43 -10.16 15.74
N ASN A 151 1.50 -9.32 15.30
CA ASN A 151 0.98 -8.16 16.03
C ASN A 151 2.10 -7.23 16.55
N ILE A 152 3.17 -7.10 15.76
CA ILE A 152 4.26 -6.16 16.07
C ILE A 152 3.68 -4.74 16.11
N PRO A 153 4.04 -3.91 17.12
CA PRO A 153 3.62 -2.52 17.12
C PRO A 153 4.04 -1.82 15.83
N MET A 154 3.11 -1.14 15.15
CA MET A 154 3.37 -0.51 13.84
C MET A 154 4.63 0.36 13.82
N LYS A 155 4.92 1.04 14.96
CA LYS A 155 6.12 1.86 15.13
C LYS A 155 7.45 1.13 14.98
N GLU A 156 7.46 -0.19 15.15
CA GLU A 156 8.65 -1.04 15.00
C GLU A 156 8.79 -1.60 13.59
N ILE A 157 7.71 -1.62 12.80
CA ILE A 157 7.69 -2.25 11.47
C ILE A 157 8.75 -1.66 10.54
N PRO A 158 8.90 -0.32 10.38
CA PRO A 158 9.95 0.24 9.51
C PRO A 158 11.35 -0.26 9.83
N LYS A 159 11.73 -0.23 11.11
CA LYS A 159 13.06 -0.67 11.56
C LYS A 159 13.25 -2.18 11.35
N ARG A 160 12.21 -2.99 11.60
CA ARG A 160 12.27 -4.44 11.40
C ARG A 160 12.33 -4.80 9.93
N MET A 161 11.58 -4.11 9.06
CA MET A 161 11.69 -4.27 7.61
C MET A 161 13.13 -4.04 7.16
N GLN A 162 13.76 -2.92 7.53
CA GLN A 162 15.17 -2.64 7.20
C GLN A 162 16.16 -3.71 7.69
N ALA A 163 15.87 -4.35 8.84
CA ALA A 163 16.69 -5.43 9.38
C ALA A 163 16.49 -6.77 8.65
N LEU A 164 15.34 -6.96 8.00
CA LEU A 164 15.03 -8.16 7.22
C LEU A 164 15.65 -8.14 5.82
N ASP A 165 16.15 -6.99 5.34
CA ASP A 165 16.90 -6.88 4.09
C ASP A 165 18.23 -7.65 4.16
N ASP A 166 18.26 -8.81 3.51
CA ASP A 166 19.38 -9.75 3.43
C ASP A 166 20.16 -9.65 2.12
N GLU A 167 19.52 -9.22 1.02
CA GLU A 167 20.17 -9.11 -0.29
C GLU A 167 21.01 -7.83 -0.41
N ARG A 168 20.56 -6.71 0.19
CA ARG A 168 21.31 -5.44 0.23
C ARG A 168 21.70 -4.90 -1.16
N THR A 169 20.88 -5.18 -2.16
CA THR A 169 20.98 -4.63 -3.52
C THR A 169 20.43 -3.21 -3.60
N PRO A 170 20.69 -2.43 -4.66
CA PRO A 170 20.11 -1.10 -4.82
C PRO A 170 18.57 -1.10 -4.71
N LEU A 171 17.90 -2.09 -5.32
CA LEU A 171 16.45 -2.24 -5.23
C LEU A 171 15.97 -2.51 -3.80
N THR A 172 16.55 -3.50 -3.14
CA THR A 172 16.11 -3.91 -1.80
C THR A 172 16.39 -2.81 -0.78
N ILE A 173 17.58 -2.22 -0.79
CA ILE A 173 17.90 -1.06 0.05
C ILE A 173 16.87 0.06 -0.18
N PHE A 174 16.51 0.35 -1.43
CA PHE A 174 15.50 1.37 -1.71
C PHE A 174 14.14 1.00 -1.10
N ASN A 175 13.60 -0.17 -1.43
CA ASN A 175 12.24 -0.55 -1.02
C ASN A 175 12.11 -0.76 0.50
N TYR A 176 13.07 -1.44 1.13
CA TYR A 176 13.01 -1.70 2.59
C TYR A 176 13.16 -0.43 3.44
N ASN A 177 13.77 0.64 2.91
CA ASN A 177 13.86 1.93 3.60
C ASN A 177 12.63 2.82 3.44
N ASN A 178 11.69 2.47 2.57
CA ASN A 178 10.53 3.30 2.23
C ASN A 178 9.24 2.88 2.96
N PHE A 179 9.34 2.26 4.14
CA PHE A 179 8.21 2.12 5.07
C PHE A 179 8.22 3.26 6.08
N ILE A 180 7.17 4.07 6.08
CA ILE A 180 7.05 5.31 6.85
C ILE A 180 5.92 5.17 7.86
N LEU A 181 6.24 5.38 9.14
CA LEU A 181 5.23 5.54 10.18
C LEU A 181 4.91 7.04 10.36
N LEU A 182 3.63 7.40 10.32
CA LEU A 182 3.12 8.75 10.55
C LEU A 182 2.18 8.81 11.75
#